data_AF-A0A7Z0DML4-F1
#
_entry.id   AF-A0A7Z0DML4-F1
#
_cell.length_a   1.000
_cell.length_b   1.000
_cell.length_c   1.000
_cell.angle_alpha   90.00
_cell.angle_beta   90.00
_cell.angle_gamma   90.00
#
_symmetry.space_group_name_H-M   'P 1'
#
loop_
_entity.id
_entity.type
_entity.pdbx_description
1 polymer ?
#
loop_
_entity_poly.entity_id
_entity_poly.type
_entity_poly.pdbx_seq_one_letter_code
_entity_poly.pdbx_strand_id
1 'polypeptide(L)' 'MSAINFKVDIARRSDPGGDRVVVTFDGKFLDYNW' A
#
# COMPACT_ATOMS: atom_id res chain seq x y z
N MET A 1 -11.15 -4.17 3.24
CA MET A 1 -10.21 -3.15 2.74
C MET A 1 -10.87 -2.45 1.56
N SER A 2 -11.25 -1.18 1.70
CA SER A 2 -11.84 -0.41 0.58
C SER A 2 -10.79 -0.20 -0.51
N ALA A 3 -11.20 -0.33 -1.77
CA ALA A 3 -10.42 0.08 -2.95
C ALA A 3 -10.82 1.46 -3.50
N ILE A 4 -11.82 2.11 -2.87
CA ILE A 4 -12.34 3.43 -3.28
C ILE A 4 -11.80 4.53 -2.36
N ASN A 5 -11.91 4.35 -1.03
CA ASN A 5 -11.20 5.21 -0.07
C ASN A 5 -9.85 4.57 0.27
N PHE A 6 -8.92 4.77 -0.65
CA PHE A 6 -7.68 4.03 -0.73
C PHE A 6 -6.54 4.91 -1.27
N LYS A 7 -5.31 4.68 -0.82
CA LYS A 7 -4.10 5.31 -1.33
C LYS A 7 -3.02 4.28 -1.62
N VAL A 8 -2.27 4.53 -2.70
CA VAL A 8 -1.04 3.81 -3.02
C VAL A 8 0.14 4.76 -2.88
N ASP A 9 1.17 4.33 -2.16
CA ASP A 9 2.48 4.97 -2.16
C ASP A 9 3.52 4.05 -2.80
N ILE A 10 4.41 4.64 -3.59
CA ILE A 10 5.49 3.92 -4.27
C ILE A 10 6.80 4.60 -3.94
N ALA A 11 7.67 3.87 -3.24
CA ALA A 11 8.98 4.35 -2.85
C ALA A 11 10.09 3.43 -3.38
N ARG A 12 11.19 4.02 -3.84
CA ARG A 12 12.40 3.26 -4.14
C ARG A 12 13.24 3.13 -2.87
N ARG A 13 13.73 1.92 -2.61
CA ARG A 13 14.63 1.60 -1.51
C ARG A 13 15.91 1.01 -2.08
N SER A 14 17.04 1.66 -1.84
CA SER A 14 18.35 1.10 -2.17
C SER A 14 18.60 -0.15 -1.32
N ASP A 15 19.08 -1.21 -1.96
CA ASP A 15 19.44 -2.48 -1.32
C ASP A 15 20.77 -2.99 -1.91
N PRO A 16 21.62 -3.67 -1.12
CA PRO A 16 22.94 -4.11 -1.57
C PRO A 16 22.92 -5.05 -2.79
N GLY A 17 21.79 -5.72 -3.05
CA GLY A 17 21.60 -6.60 -4.21
C GLY A 17 20.96 -5.93 -5.44
N GLY A 18 20.66 -4.63 -5.38
CA GLY A 18 19.97 -3.88 -6.44
C GLY A 18 18.74 -3.13 -5.92
N ASP A 19 18.25 -2.15 -6.69
CA ASP A 19 17.12 -1.31 -6.26
C ASP A 19 15.86 -2.13 -5.98
N ARG A 20 15.21 -1.86 -4.83
CA ARG A 20 13.91 -2.42 -4.46
C ARG A 20 12.82 -1.36 -4.57
N VAL A 21 11.61 -1.81 -4.85
CA VAL A 21 10.42 -0.97 -4.86
C VAL A 21 9.51 -1.39 -3.72
N VAL A 22 9.11 -0.43 -2.91
CA VAL A 22 8.13 -0.61 -1.84
C VAL A 22 6.82 -0.03 -2.33
N VAL A 23 5.77 -0.85 -2.33
CA VAL A 23 4.41 -0.41 -2.64
C VAL A 23 3.57 -0.56 -1.38
N THR A 24 3.04 0.56 -0.88
CA THR A 24 2.20 0.58 0.31
C THR A 24 0.75 0.74 -0.11
N PHE A 25 -0.10 -0.16 0.38
CA PHE A 25 -1.54 -0.14 0.16
C PHE A 25 -2.24 0.30 1.45
N ASP A 26 -2.78 1.51 1.46
CA ASP A 26 -3.50 2.08 2.60
C ASP A 26 -4.99 2.24 2.28
N GLY A 27 -5.81 1.32 2.80
CA GLY A 27 -7.24 1.29 2.54
C GLY A 27 -8.06 1.39 3.79
N LYS A 28 -9.08 2.26 3.75
CA LYS A 28 -10.03 2.38 4.85
C LYS A 28 -10.66 1.01 5.12
N PHE A 29 -10.60 0.59 6.39
CA PHE A 29 -11.33 -0.57 6.86
C PHE A 29 -12.82 -0.22 6.92
N LEU A 30 -13.65 -1.08 6.34
CA LEU A 30 -15.09 -0.91 6.28
C LEU A 30 -15.68 -2.12 7.00
N ASP A 31 -16.21 -1.87 8.20
CA ASP A 31 -16.91 -2.88 8.97
C ASP A 31 -18.19 -3.28 8.26
N TYR A 32 -18.46 -4.59 8.25
CA TYR A 32 -19.68 -5.13 7.71
C TYR A 32 -20.75 -5.08 8.78
N ASN A 33 -21.74 -4.20 8.61
CA ASN A 33 -22.97 -4.25 9.40
C ASN A 33 -23.96 -5.20 8.73
N TRP A 34 -24.34 -6.24 9.45
CA TRP A 34 -25.37 -7.19 9.07
C TRP A 34 -26.74 -6.75 9.58
#